data_AF-A0A7K2MCK4-F1
#
_entry.id   AF-A0A7K2MCK4-F1
#
_cell.length_a   1.000
_cell.length_b   1.000
_cell.length_c   1.000
_cell.angle_alpha   90.00
_cell.angle_beta   90.00
_cell.angle_gamma   90.00
#
_symmetry.space_group_name_H-M   'P 1'
#
loop_
_entity.id
_entity.type
_entity.pdbx_description
1 polymer ?
#
loop_
_entity_poly.entity_id
_entity_poly.type
_entity_poly.pdbx_seq_one_letter_code
_entity_poly.pdbx_strand_id
1 'polypeptide(L)'
;MASYSDVQRAVRVEKVRIWFAWICAGVIALIIGKVIDGADLGSVGMVVQLLLVAAWLALTIAAFRMTGALNRRAEQARREVLGEDFPG
;
A
#
# COMPACT_ATOMS: atom_id res chain seq x y z
N MET A 1 -8.74 -22.88 -16.40
CA MET A 1 -8.86 -22.22 -15.08
C MET A 1 -7.45 -21.89 -14.62
N ALA A 2 -7.20 -20.70 -14.08
CA ALA A 2 -5.89 -20.39 -13.50
C ALA A 2 -5.60 -21.36 -12.35
N SER A 3 -4.39 -21.90 -12.26
CA SER A 3 -4.01 -22.74 -11.13
C SER A 3 -3.99 -21.90 -9.85
N TYR A 4 -4.28 -22.50 -8.71
CA TYR A 4 -4.14 -21.85 -7.39
C TYR A 4 -2.80 -21.13 -7.23
N SER A 5 -1.72 -21.73 -7.72
CA SER A 5 -0.37 -21.16 -7.70
C SER A 5 -0.25 -19.86 -8.51
N ASP A 6 -1.00 -19.73 -9.61
CA ASP A 6 -1.00 -18.53 -10.44
C ASP A 6 -1.69 -17.38 -9.72
N VAL A 7 -2.81 -17.66 -9.03
CA VAL A 7 -3.54 -16.66 -8.22
C VAL A 7 -2.68 -16.17 -7.07
N GLN A 8 -2.02 -17.07 -6.34
CA GLN A 8 -1.11 -16.70 -5.25
C GLN A 8 0.06 -15.85 -5.76
N ARG A 9 0.67 -16.24 -6.89
CA ARG A 9 1.77 -15.49 -7.49
C ARG A 9 1.32 -14.09 -7.90
N ALA A 10 0.16 -13.95 -8.56
CA ALA A 10 -0.40 -12.66 -8.94
C ALA A 10 -0.66 -11.77 -7.71
N VAL A 11 -1.28 -12.32 -6.66
CA VAL A 11 -1.53 -11.60 -5.40
C VAL A 11 -0.22 -11.13 -4.76
N ARG A 12 0.81 -11.98 -4.74
CA ARG A 12 2.12 -11.61 -4.19
C ARG A 12 2.77 -10.47 -4.96
N VAL A 13 2.78 -10.55 -6.29
CA VAL A 13 3.33 -9.50 -7.15
C VAL A 13 2.61 -8.18 -6.92
N GLU A 14 1.28 -8.20 -6.85
CA GLU A 14 0.50 -6.98 -6.67
C GLU A 14 0.71 -6.35 -5.28
N LYS A 15 0.79 -7.16 -4.22
CA LYS A 15 1.18 -6.67 -2.89
C LYS A 15 2.55 -5.99 -2.90
N VAL A 16 3.53 -6.61 -3.56
CA VAL A 16 4.88 -6.03 -3.68
C VAL A 16 4.84 -4.70 -4.41
N ARG A 17 4.05 -4.57 -5.49
CA ARG A 17 3.90 -3.31 -6.23
C ARG A 17 3.24 -2.21 -5.39
N ILE A 18 2.22 -2.55 -4.60
CA ILE A 18 1.57 -1.62 -3.67
C ILE A 18 2.57 -1.11 -2.62
N TRP A 19 3.32 -2.02 -1.99
CA TRP A 19 4.32 -1.64 -1.00
C TRP A 19 5.48 -0.85 -1.60
N PHE A 20 5.91 -1.20 -2.81
CA PHE A 20 6.92 -0.43 -3.53
C PHE A 20 6.45 1.00 -3.83
N ALA A 21 5.22 1.15 -4.35
CA ALA A 21 4.63 2.46 -4.60
C ALA A 21 4.47 3.29 -3.32
N TRP A 22 4.07 2.66 -2.20
CA TRP A 22 4.04 3.30 -0.89
C TRP A 22 5.44 3.81 -0.52
N ILE A 23 6.47 2.96 -0.52
CA ILE A 23 7.85 3.38 -0.20
C ILE A 23 8.31 4.55 -1.08
N CYS A 24 8.09 4.48 -2.39
CA CYS A 24 8.44 5.56 -3.31
C CYS A 24 7.76 6.88 -2.94
N ALA A 25 6.46 6.85 -2.65
CA ALA A 25 5.73 8.04 -2.21
C ALA A 25 6.30 8.59 -0.89
N GLY A 26 6.80 7.74 0.00
CA GLY A 26 7.40 8.15 1.27
C GLY A 26 8.74 8.84 1.08
N VAL A 27 9.58 8.31 0.19
CA VAL A 27 10.84 8.94 -0.21
C VAL A 27 10.57 10.31 -0.84
N ILE A 28 9.59 10.41 -1.74
CA ILE A 28 9.20 11.69 -2.37
C ILE A 28 8.73 12.68 -1.30
N ALA A 29 7.88 12.24 -0.37
CA ALA A 29 7.42 13.06 0.75
C ALA A 29 8.58 13.61 1.59
N LEU A 30 9.58 12.79 1.92
CA LEU A 30 10.76 13.21 2.66
C LEU A 30 11.60 14.25 1.90
N ILE A 31 11.79 14.05 0.59
CA ILE A 31 12.51 15.01 -0.26
C ILE A 31 11.78 16.35 -0.27
N ILE A 32 10.46 16.36 -0.46
CA ILE A 32 9.65 17.58 -0.44
C ILE A 32 9.74 18.27 0.91
N GLY A 33 9.64 17.51 2.01
CA GLY A 33 9.77 18.04 3.37
C GLY A 33 11.12 18.76 3.57
N LYS A 34 12.22 18.15 3.12
CA LYS A 34 13.56 18.75 3.21
C LYS A 34 13.71 20.01 2.36
N VAL A 35 13.10 20.05 1.18
CA VAL A 35 13.11 21.25 0.32
C VAL A 35 12.34 22.39 0.99
N ILE A 36 11.19 22.10 1.60
CA ILE A 36 10.37 23.07 2.31
C ILE A 36 11.11 23.64 3.53
N ASP A 37 11.76 22.78 4.33
CA ASP A 37 12.55 23.20 5.48
C ASP A 37 13.69 24.15 5.08
N GLY A 38 14.36 23.88 3.96
CA GLY A 38 15.46 24.71 3.46
C GLY A 38 15.03 26.05 2.85
N ALA A 39 13.76 26.23 2.52
CA ALA A 39 13.24 27.42 1.85
C ALA A 39 12.74 28.52 2.81
N ASP A 40 12.85 28.31 4.13
CA ASP A 40 12.46 29.25 5.19
C ASP A 40 11.05 29.88 5.01
N LEU A 41 10.09 29.02 4.68
CA LEU A 41 8.71 29.41 4.32
C LEU A 41 7.83 29.75 5.55
N GLY A 42 8.40 29.82 6.75
CA GLY A 42 7.67 30.10 7.99
C GLY A 42 6.45 29.20 8.19
N SER A 43 5.30 29.81 8.51
CA SER A 43 4.04 29.09 8.78
C SER A 43 3.46 28.35 7.56
N VAL A 44 3.79 28.78 6.34
CA VAL A 44 3.35 28.09 5.12
C VAL A 44 4.01 26.72 5.01
N GLY A 45 5.29 26.62 5.37
CA GLY A 45 6.01 25.34 5.39
C GLY A 45 5.38 24.33 6.34
N MET A 46 4.97 24.77 7.53
CA MET A 46 4.26 23.92 8.50
C MET A 46 2.94 23.37 7.96
N VAL A 47 2.13 24.21 7.30
CA VAL A 47 0.84 23.77 6.71
C VAL A 47 1.08 22.71 5.63
N VAL A 48 2.06 22.93 4.75
CA VAL A 48 2.37 21.96 3.69
C VAL A 48 2.86 20.64 4.29
N GLN A 49 3.69 20.67 5.33
CA GLN A 49 4.13 19.45 6.03
C GLN A 49 2.95 18.67 6.63
N LEU A 50 2.00 19.36 7.27
CA LEU A 50 0.80 18.72 7.82
C LEU A 50 -0.04 18.07 6.72
N LEU A 51 -0.24 18.76 5.59
CA LEU A 51 -0.96 18.20 4.44
C LEU A 51 -0.25 16.98 3.86
N LEU A 52 1.09 17.02 3.80
CA LEU A 52 1.91 15.95 3.28
C LEU A 52 1.86 14.70 4.18
N VAL A 53 1.88 14.90 5.51
CA VAL A 53 1.64 13.83 6.49
C VAL A 53 0.22 13.26 6.37
N ALA A 54 -0.79 14.12 6.24
CA ALA A 54 -2.18 13.67 6.06
C ALA A 54 -2.36 12.84 4.78
N ALA A 55 -1.76 13.27 3.67
CA ALA A 55 -1.75 12.53 2.41
C ALA A 55 -1.05 11.17 2.55
N TRP A 56 0.08 11.13 3.27
CA TRP A 56 0.79 9.89 3.55
C TRP A 56 -0.03 8.90 4.38
N LEU A 57 -0.77 9.38 5.39
CA LEU A 57 -1.69 8.55 6.17
C LEU A 57 -2.83 8.00 5.31
N ALA A 58 -3.42 8.83 4.44
CA ALA A 58 -4.44 8.38 3.50
C ALA A 58 -3.92 7.27 2.55
N LEU A 59 -2.70 7.44 2.02
CA LEU A 59 -2.02 6.42 1.21
C LEU A 59 -1.77 5.13 1.99
N THR A 60 -1.39 5.25 3.26
CA THR A 60 -1.18 4.09 4.15
C THR A 60 -2.47 3.29 4.32
N ILE A 61 -3.58 3.97 4.61
CA ILE A 61 -4.90 3.34 4.71
C ILE A 61 -5.28 2.68 3.38
N ALA A 62 -5.05 3.34 2.25
CA ALA A 62 -5.32 2.78 0.92
C ALA A 62 -4.50 1.50 0.66
N ALA A 63 -3.20 1.50 0.99
CA ALA A 63 -2.32 0.34 0.84
C ALA A 63 -2.81 -0.86 1.68
N PHE A 64 -3.22 -0.63 2.93
CA PHE A 64 -3.79 -1.69 3.78
C PHE A 64 -5.12 -2.22 3.22
N ARG A 65 -5.99 -1.34 2.71
CA ARG A 65 -7.27 -1.76 2.10
C ARG A 65 -7.06 -2.60 0.85
N MET A 66 -6.13 -2.20 -0.03
CA MET A 66 -5.81 -2.94 -1.25
C MET A 66 -5.19 -4.31 -0.94
N THR A 67 -4.22 -4.36 -0.02
CA THR A 67 -3.60 -5.63 0.40
C THR A 67 -4.60 -6.57 1.08
N GLY A 68 -5.53 -6.04 1.89
CA GLY A 68 -6.64 -6.80 2.47
C GLY A 68 -7.64 -7.34 1.43
N ALA A 69 -7.95 -6.58 0.38
CA ALA A 69 -8.77 -7.06 -0.73
C ALA A 69 -8.08 -8.22 -1.49
N LEU A 70 -6.76 -8.12 -1.69
CA LEU A 70 -5.96 -9.19 -2.29
C LEU A 70 -5.91 -10.45 -1.42
N ASN A 71 -5.84 -10.31 -0.08
CA ASN A 71 -5.92 -11.45 0.84
C ASN A 71 -7.24 -12.20 0.69
N ARG A 72 -8.37 -11.47 0.65
CA ARG A 72 -9.69 -12.08 0.48
C ARG A 72 -9.80 -12.85 -0.84
N ARG A 73 -9.25 -12.30 -1.93
CA ARG A 73 -9.20 -13.00 -3.23
C ARG A 73 -8.35 -14.28 -3.17
N ALA A 74 -7.19 -14.22 -2.52
CA ALA A 74 -6.35 -15.40 -2.34
C ALA A 74 -7.03 -16.48 -1.50
N GLU A 75 -7.79 -16.08 -0.49
CA GLU A 75 -8.52 -17.00 0.38
C GLU A 75 -9.74 -17.63 -0.31
N GLN A 76 -10.47 -16.87 -1.13
CA GLN A 76 -11.51 -17.43 -1.99
C GLN A 76 -10.95 -18.50 -2.94
N ALA A 77 -9.84 -18.20 -3.63
CA ALA A 77 -9.17 -19.16 -4.49
C ALA A 77 -8.64 -20.39 -3.72
N ARG A 78 -8.25 -20.22 -2.45
CA ARG A 78 -7.88 -21.35 -1.58
C ARG A 78 -9.07 -22.26 -1.32
N ARG A 79 -10.23 -21.69 -0.98
CA ARG A 79 -11.46 -22.45 -0.70
C ARG A 79 -11.99 -23.19 -1.92
N GLU A 80 -11.90 -22.58 -3.11
CA GLU A 80 -12.27 -23.21 -4.38
C GLU A 80 -11.46 -24.48 -4.70
N VAL A 81 -10.22 -24.56 -4.19
CA VAL A 81 -9.28 -25.65 -4.51
C VAL A 81 -9.17 -26.69 -3.39
N LEU A 82 -9.21 -26.25 -2.13
CA LEU A 82 -9.06 -27.12 -0.95
C LEU A 82 -10.39 -27.50 -0.28
N GLY A 83 -11.52 -26.90 -0.69
CA GLY A 83 -12.81 -27.07 -0.04
C GLY A 83 -12.97 -26.19 1.21
N GLU A 84 -14.22 -25.98 1.64
CA GLU A 84 -14.54 -25.16 2.83
C GLU A 84 -14.12 -25.81 4.15
N ASP A 85 -13.90 -27.14 4.16
CA ASP A 85 -13.54 -27.93 5.34
C ASP A 85 -12.03 -27.96 5.65
N PHE A 86 -11.18 -27.30 4.86
CA PHE A 86 -9.75 -27.29 5.09
C PHE A 86 -9.39 -26.30 6.21
N PRO A 87 -8.90 -26.75 7.38
CA PRO A 87 -8.62 -25.85 8.50
C PRO A 87 -7.58 -24.80 8.10
N GLY A 88 -7.86 -23.54 8.48
CA GLY A 88 -6.97 -22.38 8.33
C GLY A 88 -6.41 -22.00 9.68
#